data_AF-A0A924X528-F1
#
_entry.id   AF-A0A924X528-F1
#
_cell.length_a   1.000
_cell.length_b   1.000
_cell.length_c   1.000
_cell.angle_alpha   90.00
_cell.angle_beta   90.00
_cell.angle_gamma   90.00
#
_symmetry.space_group_name_H-M   'P 1'
#
loop_
_entity.id
_entity.type
_entity.pdbx_description
1 polymer ?
#
loop_
_entity_poly.entity_id
_entity_poly.type
_entity_poly.pdbx_seq_one_letter_code
_entity_poly.pdbx_strand_id
1 'polypeptide(L)'
;MGREFTISCTEEEQEGLLSAVSYLNKKMSEINDAGKVIGVERIAVMAALNLSHELLHSKNGNVDVGDIKLRLNTMQDSIDEQIGLLNR
;
A
#
# COMPACT_ATOMS: atom_id res chain seq x y z
N MET A 1 14.79 2.95 5.32
CA MET A 1 15.51 2.51 4.10
C MET A 1 16.95 3.03 3.99
N GLY A 2 17.60 3.45 5.10
CA GLY A 2 19.07 3.62 5.21
C GLY A 2 19.77 4.62 4.28
N ARG A 3 19.04 5.34 3.42
CA ARG A 3 19.57 6.31 2.46
C ARG A 3 19.02 7.69 2.77
N GLU A 4 19.92 8.66 2.84
CA GLU A 4 19.59 10.06 3.05
C GLU A 4 19.49 10.78 1.70
N PHE A 5 18.48 11.62 1.55
CA PHE A 5 18.25 12.43 0.36
C PHE A 5 17.96 13.87 0.78
N THR A 6 18.57 14.83 0.09
CA THR A 6 18.23 16.25 0.24
C THR A 6 17.24 16.62 -0.85
N ILE A 7 16.11 17.21 -0.46
CA ILE A 7 15.06 17.66 -1.36
C ILE A 7 14.77 19.12 -1.05
N SER A 8 14.73 19.96 -2.10
CA SER A 8 14.29 21.34 -1.98
C SER A 8 12.77 21.39 -1.85
N CYS A 9 12.25 22.08 -0.85
CA CYS A 9 10.82 22.34 -0.67
C CYS A 9 10.61 23.77 -0.15
N THR A 10 9.43 24.34 -0.37
CA THR A 10 9.02 25.56 0.36
C THR A 10 8.54 25.21 1.78
N GLU A 11 8.35 26.21 2.64
CA GLU A 11 7.84 25.99 4.00
C GLU A 11 6.44 25.35 3.98
N GLU A 12 5.59 25.73 3.02
CA GLU A 12 4.22 25.21 2.89
C GLU A 12 4.19 23.75 2.41
N GLU A 13 5.19 23.32 1.64
CA GLU A 13 5.27 21.97 1.09
C GLU A 13 5.88 20.96 2.08
N GLN A 14 6.61 21.43 3.09
CA GLN A 14 7.41 20.59 3.97
C GLN A 14 6.59 19.47 4.64
N GLU A 15 5.43 19.80 5.21
CA GLU A 15 4.58 18.84 5.91
C GLU A 15 4.02 17.77 4.95
N GLY A 16 3.58 18.20 3.77
CA GLY A 16 3.10 17.31 2.71
C GLY A 16 4.20 16.37 2.23
N LEU A 17 5.42 16.89 2.04
CA LEU A 17 6.57 16.10 1.62
C LEU A 17 6.99 15.09 2.68
N LEU A 18 6.99 15.46 3.97
CA LEU A 18 7.27 14.54 5.08
C LEU A 18 6.26 13.39 5.12
N SER A 19 4.98 13.70 4.90
CA SER A 19 3.92 12.69 4.80
C SER A 19 4.14 11.74 3.63
N ALA A 20 4.50 12.28 2.45
CA ALA A 20 4.84 11.48 1.28
C ALA A 20 6.06 10.57 1.52
N VAL A 21 7.11 11.08 2.18
CA VAL A 21 8.31 10.30 2.55
C VAL A 21 7.96 9.17 3.51
N SER A 22 7.13 9.43 4.52
CA SER A 22 6.65 8.40 5.45
C SER A 22 5.87 7.31 4.70
N TYR A 23 4.98 7.71 3.79
CA TYR A 23 4.18 6.77 3.01
C TYR A 23 5.04 5.91 2.06
N LEU A 24 6.00 6.51 1.36
CA LEU A 24 6.96 5.80 0.53
C LEU A 24 7.79 4.79 1.35
N ASN A 25 8.30 5.20 2.51
CA ASN A 25 9.07 4.32 3.38
C ASN A 25 8.27 3.10 3.84
N LYS A 26 6.98 3.31 4.19
CA LYS A 26 6.08 2.22 4.54
C LYS A 26 5.92 1.24 3.38
N LYS A 27 5.62 1.72 2.16
CA LYS A 27 5.49 0.84 0.98
C LYS A 27 6.78 0.10 0.65
N MET A 28 7.93 0.74 0.78
CA MET A 28 9.22 0.08 0.60
C MET A 28 9.47 -1.01 1.65
N SER A 29 9.06 -0.79 2.91
CA SER A 29 9.13 -1.82 3.96
C SER A 29 8.23 -3.00 3.63
N GLU A 30 6.96 -2.77 3.27
CA GLU A 30 6.01 -3.82 2.91
C GLU A 30 6.55 -4.72 1.78
N ILE A 31 7.16 -4.12 0.75
CA ILE A 31 7.76 -4.86 -0.37
C ILE A 31 8.98 -5.67 0.08
N ASN A 32 9.81 -5.07 0.94
CA ASN A 32 10.98 -5.74 1.50
C ASN A 32 10.57 -6.93 2.39
N ASP A 33 9.57 -6.74 3.25
CA ASP A 33 9.08 -7.73 4.21
C ASP A 33 8.40 -8.91 3.51
N ALA A 34 7.81 -8.68 2.32
CA ALA A 34 7.29 -9.74 1.48
C ALA A 34 8.38 -10.67 0.89
N GLY A 35 9.67 -10.26 0.93
CA GLY A 35 10.81 -11.08 0.53
C GLY A 35 10.93 -11.42 -0.96
N LYS A 36 10.00 -10.95 -1.81
CA LYS A 36 9.95 -11.26 -3.24
C LYS A 36 10.91 -10.43 -4.09
N VAL A 37 11.41 -9.32 -3.57
CA VAL A 37 12.18 -8.32 -4.31
C VAL A 37 13.47 -8.04 -3.57
N ILE A 38 14.60 -8.24 -4.25
CA ILE A 38 15.93 -8.05 -3.68
C ILE A 38 16.54 -6.77 -4.27
N GLY A 39 17.07 -5.91 -3.39
CA GLY A 39 17.79 -4.70 -3.75
C GLY A 39 16.95 -3.43 -3.57
N VAL A 40 17.51 -2.46 -2.85
CA VAL A 40 16.79 -1.24 -2.42
C VAL A 40 16.35 -0.38 -3.62
N GLU A 41 17.08 -0.40 -4.74
CA GLU A 41 16.70 0.31 -5.97
C GLU A 41 15.46 -0.30 -6.62
N ARG A 42 15.39 -1.64 -6.71
CA ARG A 42 14.20 -2.33 -7.24
C ARG A 42 12.99 -2.14 -6.33
N ILE A 43 13.21 -2.20 -5.02
CA ILE A 43 12.17 -1.90 -4.03
C ILE A 43 11.63 -0.47 -4.21
N ALA A 44 12.51 0.51 -4.42
CA ALA A 44 12.10 1.90 -4.65
C ALA A 44 11.28 2.05 -5.94
N VAL A 45 11.71 1.42 -7.05
CA VAL A 45 10.98 1.44 -8.32
C VAL A 45 9.60 0.78 -8.17
N MET A 46 9.52 -0.36 -7.49
CA MET A 46 8.24 -1.06 -7.27
C MET A 46 7.32 -0.26 -6.35
N ALA A 47 7.85 0.36 -5.30
CA ALA A 47 7.07 1.25 -4.45
C ALA A 47 6.51 2.44 -5.25
N ALA A 48 7.35 3.11 -6.06
CA ALA A 48 6.91 4.21 -6.91
C ALA A 48 5.81 3.78 -7.92
N LEU A 49 5.94 2.58 -8.50
CA LEU A 49 4.95 2.05 -9.44
C LEU A 49 3.61 1.77 -8.75
N ASN A 50 3.63 1.14 -7.57
CA ASN A 50 2.42 0.87 -6.79
C ASN A 50 1.72 2.17 -6.36
N LEU A 51 2.48 3.15 -5.85
CA LEU A 51 1.94 4.46 -5.48
C LEU A 51 1.33 5.20 -6.68
N SER A 52 1.99 5.15 -7.84
CA SER A 52 1.46 5.74 -9.08
C SER A 52 0.17 5.05 -9.51
N HIS A 53 0.11 3.72 -9.37
CA HIS A 53 -1.09 2.94 -9.67
C HIS A 53 -2.25 3.33 -8.75
N GLU A 54 -2.02 3.39 -7.43
CA GLU A 54 -3.01 3.83 -6.43
C GLU A 54 -3.55 5.24 -6.72
N LEU A 55 -2.66 6.19 -7.04
CA LEU A 55 -3.03 7.57 -7.37
C LEU A 55 -3.91 7.63 -8.63
N LEU A 56 -3.51 6.94 -9.70
CA LEU A 56 -4.28 6.92 -10.95
C LEU A 56 -5.62 6.20 -10.78
N HIS A 57 -5.65 5.15 -9.98
CA HIS A 57 -6.86 4.40 -9.66
C HIS A 57 -7.86 5.24 -8.88
N SER A 58 -7.39 5.95 -7.85
CA SER A 58 -8.18 6.91 -7.07
C SER A 58 -8.70 8.06 -7.93
N LYS A 59 -7.85 8.63 -8.80
CA LYS A 59 -8.22 9.73 -9.70
C LYS A 59 -9.29 9.33 -10.72
N ASN A 60 -9.24 8.08 -11.19
CA ASN A 60 -10.20 7.58 -12.17
C ASN A 60 -11.54 7.16 -11.55
N GLY A 61 -11.72 7.29 -10.22
CA GLY A 61 -12.93 6.85 -9.53
C GLY A 61 -13.22 5.35 -9.69
N ASN A 62 -12.24 4.59 -10.18
CA ASN A 62 -12.36 3.16 -10.29
C ASN A 62 -12.26 2.64 -8.86
N VAL A 63 -13.37 2.18 -8.33
CA VAL A 63 -13.35 1.33 -7.15
C VAL A 63 -12.79 0.00 -7.64
N ASP A 64 -11.71 -0.50 -7.03
CA ASP A 64 -11.18 -1.82 -7.42
C ASP A 64 -12.20 -2.87 -6.98
N VAL A 65 -13.07 -3.25 -7.92
CA VAL A 65 -14.09 -4.27 -7.72
C VAL A 65 -13.43 -5.60 -7.35
N GLY A 66 -12.17 -5.83 -7.73
CA GLY A 66 -11.38 -6.99 -7.31
C GLY A 66 -11.12 -6.99 -5.82
N ASP A 67 -10.57 -5.90 -5.27
CA ASP A 67 -10.31 -5.75 -3.84
C ASP A 67 -11.59 -5.77 -2.99
N ILE A 68 -12.68 -5.17 -3.51
CA ILE A 68 -14.00 -5.27 -2.86
C ILE A 68 -14.49 -6.71 -2.86
N LYS A 69 -14.41 -7.42 -3.98
CA LYS A 69 -14.80 -8.84 -4.05
C LYS A 69 -13.96 -9.70 -3.11
N LEU A 70 -12.66 -9.43 -3.02
CA LEU A 70 -11.77 -10.16 -2.12
C LEU A 70 -12.19 -9.96 -0.66
N ARG A 71 -12.43 -8.71 -0.23
CA ARG A 71 -12.94 -8.40 1.11
C ARG A 71 -14.31 -9.02 1.39
N LEU A 72 -15.23 -8.98 0.42
CA LEU A 72 -16.54 -9.61 0.55
C LEU A 72 -16.43 -11.11 0.74
N ASN A 73 -15.55 -11.78 -0.01
CA ASN A 73 -15.31 -13.21 0.15
C ASN A 73 -14.70 -13.53 1.52
N THR A 74 -13.71 -12.76 1.99
CA THR A 74 -13.15 -12.97 3.32
C THR A 74 -14.18 -12.77 4.44
N MET A 75 -15.06 -11.77 4.30
CA MET A 75 -16.17 -11.57 5.24
C MET A 75 -17.16 -12.72 5.19
N GLN A 76 -17.48 -13.23 4.00
CA GLN A 76 -18.34 -14.39 3.80
C GLN A 76 -17.77 -15.65 4.47
N ASP A 77 -16.47 -15.93 4.23
CA ASP A 77 -15.78 -17.07 4.83
C ASP A 77 -15.81 -17.02 6.37
N SER A 78 -15.64 -15.82 6.95
CA SER A 78 -15.67 -15.63 8.41
C SER A 78 -17.08 -15.78 8.99
N ILE A 79 -18.12 -15.35 8.27
CA ILE A 79 -19.52 -15.58 8.65
C ILE A 79 -19.84 -17.08 8.60
N ASP A 80 -19.44 -17.77 7.53
CA ASP A 80 -19.69 -19.20 7.36
C ASP A 80 -18.98 -20.02 8.44
N GLU A 81 -17.76 -19.62 8.83
CA GLU A 81 -17.03 -20.21 9.96
C GLU A 81 -17.81 -20.03 11.29
N GLN A 82 -18.29 -18.82 11.59
CA GLN A 82 -19.04 -18.56 12.82
C GLN A 82 -20.41 -19.25 12.86
N ILE A 83 -21.12 -19.32 11.73
CA ILE A 83 -22.37 -20.08 11.61
C ILE A 83 -22.13 -21.58 11.81
N GLY A 84 -21.02 -22.11 11.27
CA GLY A 84 -20.61 -23.50 11.47
C GLY A 84 -20.33 -23.85 12.93
N LEU A 85 -19.79 -22.90 13.71
CA LEU A 85 -19.55 -23.04 15.14
C LEU A 85 -20.83 -22.98 15.98
N LEU A 86 -21.86 -22.25 15.54
CA LEU A 86 -23.16 -22.13 16.24
C LEU A 86 -24.10 -23.34 16.03
N ASN A 87 -23.90 -24.11 14.95
CA ASN A 87 -24.72 -25.27 14.61
C ASN A 87 -24.15 -26.62 15.12
N ARG A 88 -23.22 -26.58 16.07
CA ARG A 88 -22.58 -27.75 16.67
C ARG A 88 -22.86 -27.82 18.17
#